data_AF-A0A9D1YFC8-F1
#
_entry.id   AF-A0A9D1YFC8-F1
#
_cell.length_a   1.000
_cell.length_b   1.000
_cell.length_c   1.000
_cell.angle_alpha   90.00
_cell.angle_beta   90.00
_cell.angle_gamma   90.00
#
_symmetry.space_group_name_H-M   'P 1'
#
loop_
_entity.id
_entity.type
_entity.pdbx_description
1 polymer ?
#
loop_
_entity_poly.entity_id
_entity_poly.type
_entity_poly.pdbx_seq_one_letter_code
_entity_poly.pdbx_strand_id
1 'polypeptide(L)'
;MNQTVISNMENTILFSGLSGCNYYTVDFLKDGAYLGKHCPSGERVDIRFSDSFQNTEQWRHVVEYPADITSFLWPLDIVRYYDGKDQRLGMVFRHRNFPKMLPIRYFLYQDDGLDWRREPVQKFVRNFMQAMVRLHKSGYAYLNFNMEHILYDPKTMDLLFDFTPSVMPVDLRHVRRSREVPFTEMALEFLPPWLTLDQPNQMDLVCEYYSIAALLFRVMVGRMPYQGRLMDGHGNMMNLQMDTDAVVHRRMFEVYLQHPRFIFDPEEKENTIGLFENEKKYKERWRALPEAVQAMFQNVLSQKNVQVPNGERKYYSAQKWLEVLTAQQCLAEKEG
;
A
#
# COMPACT_ATOMS: atom_id res chain seq x y z
N MET A 1 -5.13 0.70 -9.62
CA MET A 1 -6.35 0.89 -10.41
C MET A 1 -6.03 1.57 -11.72
N ASN A 2 -6.03 0.77 -12.79
CA ASN A 2 -6.04 1.31 -14.14
C ASN A 2 -7.41 1.93 -14.38
N GLN A 3 -7.44 3.25 -14.52
CA GLN A 3 -8.67 3.98 -14.81
C GLN A 3 -9.07 3.75 -16.26
N THR A 4 -10.33 3.38 -16.47
CA THR A 4 -10.89 3.22 -17.81
C THR A 4 -11.42 4.56 -18.30
N VAL A 5 -10.80 5.10 -19.36
CA VAL A 5 -11.29 6.31 -20.02
C VAL A 5 -12.39 5.92 -21.01
N ILE A 6 -13.57 6.51 -20.82
CA ILE A 6 -14.76 6.32 -21.64
C ILE A 6 -14.91 7.49 -22.62
N SER A 7 -14.94 7.20 -23.93
CA SER A 7 -15.13 8.22 -24.95
C SER A 7 -16.54 8.82 -24.90
N ASN A 8 -16.65 10.12 -25.18
CA ASN A 8 -17.92 10.87 -25.28
C ASN A 8 -18.79 10.87 -24.02
N MET A 9 -18.17 10.74 -22.85
CA MET A 9 -18.88 10.74 -21.57
C MET A 9 -19.24 12.15 -21.06
N GLU A 10 -18.61 13.18 -21.60
CA GLU A 10 -18.84 14.57 -21.22
C GLU A 10 -20.30 14.97 -21.47
N ASN A 11 -20.86 15.77 -20.57
CA ASN A 11 -22.27 16.19 -20.56
C ASN A 11 -23.30 15.07 -20.33
N THR A 12 -22.87 13.90 -19.85
CA THR A 12 -23.79 12.83 -19.43
C THR A 12 -24.27 13.03 -18.00
N ILE A 13 -25.42 12.42 -17.69
CA ILE A 13 -25.95 12.33 -16.32
C ILE A 13 -25.81 10.87 -15.86
N LEU A 14 -25.22 10.70 -14.69
CA LEU A 14 -25.05 9.40 -14.06
C LEU A 14 -25.93 9.31 -12.82
N PHE A 15 -26.69 8.24 -12.72
CA PHE A 15 -27.49 7.96 -11.52
C PHE A 15 -26.69 7.09 -10.56
N SER A 16 -26.89 7.33 -9.28
CA SER A 16 -26.38 6.45 -8.23
C SER A 16 -26.92 5.03 -8.42
N GLY A 17 -26.04 4.06 -8.23
CA GLY A 17 -26.35 2.64 -8.21
C GLY A 17 -26.75 2.14 -6.81
N LEU A 18 -26.75 3.00 -5.80
CA LEU A 18 -27.10 2.68 -4.41
C LEU A 18 -28.28 3.51 -3.90
N SER A 19 -28.37 4.78 -4.30
CA SER A 19 -29.40 5.73 -3.90
C SER A 19 -30.37 6.01 -5.04
N GLY A 20 -31.67 6.08 -4.72
CA GLY A 20 -32.70 6.46 -5.69
C GLY A 20 -32.80 7.97 -5.99
N CYS A 21 -32.02 8.81 -5.29
CA CYS A 21 -32.13 10.27 -5.39
C CYS A 21 -30.83 11.00 -5.74
N ASN A 22 -29.67 10.31 -5.72
CA ASN A 22 -28.39 10.92 -6.07
C ASN A 22 -28.11 10.74 -7.58
N TYR A 23 -27.66 11.82 -8.22
CA TYR A 23 -27.23 11.82 -9.61
C TYR A 23 -26.19 12.92 -9.86
N TYR A 24 -25.39 12.74 -10.89
CA TYR A 24 -24.18 13.51 -11.14
C TYR A 24 -24.10 13.95 -12.60
N THR A 25 -23.68 15.19 -12.86
CA THR A 25 -23.22 15.59 -14.20
C THR A 25 -21.76 15.22 -14.38
N VAL A 26 -21.39 14.90 -15.62
CA VAL A 26 -20.01 14.72 -16.04
C VAL A 26 -19.59 15.92 -16.86
N ASP A 27 -18.57 16.65 -16.42
CA ASP A 27 -18.13 17.87 -17.07
C ASP A 27 -17.01 17.58 -18.08
N PHE A 28 -15.84 17.16 -17.62
CA PHE A 28 -14.68 16.85 -18.48
C PHE A 28 -13.69 15.89 -17.79
N LEU A 29 -12.84 15.24 -18.58
CA LEU A 29 -11.77 14.37 -18.08
C LEU A 29 -10.55 15.18 -17.64
N LYS A 30 -10.02 14.90 -16.43
CA LYS A 30 -8.79 15.50 -15.93
C LYS A 30 -8.00 14.49 -15.10
N ASP A 31 -6.73 14.30 -15.42
CA ASP A 31 -5.80 13.44 -14.67
C ASP A 31 -6.38 12.02 -14.43
N GLY A 32 -7.09 11.49 -15.44
CA GLY A 32 -7.70 10.16 -15.45
C GLY A 32 -9.03 10.02 -14.70
N ALA A 33 -9.50 11.06 -14.00
CA ALA A 33 -10.82 11.12 -13.40
C ALA A 33 -11.72 12.10 -14.15
N TYR A 34 -13.01 11.80 -14.24
CA TYR A 34 -14.00 12.75 -14.75
C TYR A 34 -14.39 13.72 -13.63
N LEU A 35 -14.22 15.00 -13.86
CA LEU A 35 -14.77 16.01 -12.97
C LEU A 35 -16.28 16.09 -13.21
N GLY A 36 -17.04 16.18 -12.12
CA GLY A 36 -18.48 16.29 -12.19
C GLY A 36 -19.07 17.07 -11.02
N LYS A 37 -20.39 17.09 -10.97
CA LYS A 37 -21.15 17.77 -9.91
C LYS A 37 -22.27 16.88 -9.40
N HIS A 38 -22.36 16.73 -8.08
CA HIS A 38 -23.50 16.11 -7.43
C HIS A 38 -24.70 17.05 -7.54
N CYS A 39 -25.70 16.69 -8.35
CA CYS A 39 -26.77 17.61 -8.76
C CYS A 39 -27.61 18.16 -7.59
N PRO A 40 -28.05 17.33 -6.60
CA PRO A 40 -28.82 17.84 -5.47
C PRO A 40 -28.07 18.87 -4.60
N SER A 41 -26.78 18.64 -4.34
CA SER A 41 -26.00 19.49 -3.40
C SER A 41 -25.18 20.59 -4.09
N GLY A 42 -24.88 20.40 -5.37
CA GLY A 42 -23.93 21.19 -6.13
C GLY A 42 -22.44 20.96 -5.81
N GLU A 43 -22.11 19.98 -4.96
CA GLU A 43 -20.73 19.64 -4.63
C GLU A 43 -19.98 19.08 -5.85
N ARG A 44 -18.70 19.43 -5.98
CA ARG A 44 -17.81 18.87 -7.01
C ARG A 44 -17.35 17.47 -6.63
N VAL A 45 -17.29 16.59 -7.63
CA VAL A 45 -16.89 15.20 -7.45
C VAL A 45 -15.90 14.76 -8.52
N ASP A 46 -15.07 13.78 -8.17
CA ASP A 46 -14.24 13.04 -9.11
C ASP A 46 -14.89 11.67 -9.37
N ILE A 47 -15.08 11.31 -10.62
CA ILE A 47 -15.75 10.07 -11.03
C ILE A 47 -14.74 9.20 -11.78
N ARG A 48 -14.50 8.00 -11.28
CA ARG A 48 -13.47 7.08 -11.80
C ARG A 48 -14.10 5.78 -12.22
N PHE A 49 -13.83 5.36 -13.45
CA PHE A 49 -14.25 4.06 -13.98
C PHE A 49 -13.09 3.09 -13.94
N SER A 50 -13.39 1.81 -13.70
CA SER A 50 -12.39 0.75 -13.77
C SER A 50 -13.06 -0.58 -14.10
N ASP A 51 -12.41 -1.36 -14.95
CA ASP A 51 -12.84 -2.74 -15.25
C ASP A 51 -12.66 -3.69 -14.05
N SER A 52 -11.94 -3.26 -13.02
CA SER A 52 -11.78 -3.95 -11.74
C SER A 52 -13.02 -3.81 -10.83
N PHE A 53 -13.93 -2.89 -11.14
CA PHE A 53 -15.21 -2.77 -10.45
C PHE A 53 -16.22 -3.73 -11.05
N GLN A 54 -16.09 -5.04 -10.79
CA GLN A 54 -17.00 -6.04 -11.37
C GLN A 54 -18.20 -6.37 -10.47
N ASN A 55 -18.10 -6.12 -9.16
CA ASN A 55 -19.14 -6.49 -8.21
C ASN A 55 -19.54 -5.31 -7.30
N THR A 56 -20.72 -4.75 -7.51
CA THR A 56 -21.24 -3.63 -6.70
C THR A 56 -21.53 -4.01 -5.25
N GLU A 57 -21.89 -5.27 -4.97
CA GLU A 57 -22.17 -5.73 -3.60
C GLU A 57 -20.90 -5.72 -2.74
N GLN A 58 -19.74 -5.95 -3.35
CA GLN A 58 -18.46 -5.92 -2.64
C GLN A 58 -18.14 -4.54 -2.07
N TRP A 59 -18.49 -3.47 -2.81
CA TRP A 59 -18.17 -2.09 -2.45
C TRP A 59 -19.28 -1.38 -1.69
N ARG A 60 -20.51 -1.92 -1.71
CA ARG A 60 -21.65 -1.30 -1.03
C ARG A 60 -21.33 -0.98 0.43
N HIS A 61 -20.75 -1.93 1.17
CA HIS A 61 -20.40 -1.71 2.58
C HIS A 61 -19.42 -0.54 2.77
N VAL A 62 -18.42 -0.41 1.91
CA VAL A 62 -17.43 0.67 1.97
C VAL A 62 -18.09 2.03 1.74
N VAL A 63 -19.05 2.09 0.83
CA VAL A 63 -19.75 3.33 0.44
C VAL A 63 -20.82 3.73 1.45
N GLU A 64 -21.55 2.76 2.01
CA GLU A 64 -22.59 3.01 3.02
C GLU A 64 -22.02 3.29 4.40
N TYR A 65 -20.84 2.71 4.72
CA TYR A 65 -20.20 2.82 6.03
C TYR A 65 -18.73 3.25 5.91
N PRO A 66 -18.40 4.36 5.22
CA PRO A 66 -17.02 4.81 5.08
C PRO A 66 -16.45 5.19 6.43
N ALA A 67 -15.16 4.94 6.64
CA ALA A 67 -14.51 5.38 7.86
C ALA A 67 -14.34 6.90 7.88
N ASP A 68 -14.54 7.53 9.04
CA ASP A 68 -14.25 8.94 9.25
C ASP A 68 -12.75 9.17 9.48
N ILE A 69 -11.95 8.92 8.45
CA ILE A 69 -10.50 9.11 8.45
C ILE A 69 -10.07 9.91 7.23
N THR A 70 -9.31 10.98 7.45
CA THR A 70 -8.97 11.96 6.39
C THR A 70 -7.80 11.53 5.52
N SER A 71 -6.97 10.61 6.00
CA SER A 71 -5.80 10.08 5.28
C SER A 71 -6.16 9.07 4.19
N PHE A 72 -7.45 8.75 4.00
CA PHE A 72 -7.93 7.86 2.94
C PHE A 72 -8.98 8.56 2.09
N LEU A 73 -8.93 8.31 0.79
CA LEU A 73 -10.01 8.65 -0.13
C LEU A 73 -11.08 7.57 -0.07
N TRP A 74 -12.27 7.96 0.39
CA TRP A 74 -13.43 7.06 0.43
C TRP A 74 -14.38 7.37 -0.71
N PRO A 75 -14.92 6.34 -1.39
CA PRO A 75 -15.97 6.53 -2.37
C PRO A 75 -17.25 7.00 -1.66
N LEU A 76 -17.91 7.99 -2.24
CA LEU A 76 -19.22 8.51 -1.84
C LEU A 76 -20.37 7.72 -2.46
N ASP A 77 -20.13 7.14 -3.65
CA ASP A 77 -21.18 6.50 -4.43
C ASP A 77 -20.60 5.54 -5.48
N ILE A 78 -21.48 4.70 -6.03
CA ILE A 78 -21.21 3.84 -7.19
C ILE A 78 -22.15 4.30 -8.30
N VAL A 79 -21.62 4.52 -9.51
CA VAL A 79 -22.41 4.90 -10.68
C VAL A 79 -22.28 3.86 -11.78
N ARG A 80 -23.27 3.81 -12.66
CA ARG A 80 -23.31 2.91 -13.81
C ARG A 80 -23.42 3.75 -15.08
N TYR A 81 -22.59 3.45 -16.07
CA TYR A 81 -22.66 4.03 -17.40
C TYR A 81 -22.82 2.91 -18.44
N TYR A 82 -23.64 3.14 -19.47
CA TYR A 82 -23.78 2.21 -20.58
C TYR A 82 -23.24 2.88 -21.85
N ASP A 83 -22.18 2.32 -22.42
CA ASP A 83 -21.50 2.89 -23.59
C ASP A 83 -22.11 2.46 -24.93
N GLY A 84 -23.25 1.75 -24.90
CA GLY A 84 -23.89 1.15 -26.06
C GLY A 84 -23.54 -0.32 -26.27
N LYS A 85 -22.45 -0.82 -25.66
CA LYS A 85 -22.01 -2.22 -25.74
C LYS A 85 -22.03 -2.88 -24.37
N ASP A 86 -21.32 -2.28 -23.42
CA ASP A 86 -21.09 -2.84 -22.10
C ASP A 86 -21.48 -1.85 -21.00
N GLN A 87 -21.87 -2.40 -19.86
CA GLN A 87 -22.08 -1.63 -18.65
C GLN A 87 -20.74 -1.40 -17.95
N ARG A 88 -20.38 -0.13 -17.74
CA ARG A 88 -19.20 0.30 -16.99
C ARG A 88 -19.60 0.75 -15.59
N LEU A 89 -18.86 0.29 -14.59
CA LEU A 89 -19.01 0.72 -13.20
C LEU A 89 -17.98 1.80 -12.87
N GLY A 90 -18.45 2.83 -12.19
CA GLY A 90 -17.63 3.93 -11.70
C GLY A 90 -17.86 4.16 -10.22
N MET A 91 -16.87 4.77 -9.57
CA MET A 91 -16.97 5.25 -8.20
C MET A 91 -16.87 6.77 -8.18
N VAL A 92 -17.66 7.37 -7.30
CA VAL A 92 -17.70 8.81 -7.09
C VAL A 92 -16.92 9.15 -5.83
N PHE A 93 -16.04 10.14 -5.90
CA PHE A 93 -15.24 10.63 -4.79
C PHE A 93 -15.50 12.11 -4.58
N ARG A 94 -15.38 12.58 -3.34
CA ARG A 94 -15.39 14.01 -3.05
C ARG A 94 -14.18 14.65 -3.75
N HIS A 95 -14.43 15.65 -4.59
CA HIS A 95 -13.34 16.42 -5.18
C HIS A 95 -12.59 17.16 -4.07
N ARG A 96 -11.29 16.93 -3.95
CA ARG A 96 -10.44 17.57 -2.96
C ARG A 96 -9.25 18.23 -3.65
N ASN A 97 -9.05 19.51 -3.35
CA ASN A 97 -7.83 20.22 -3.71
C ASN A 97 -6.71 19.81 -2.74
N PHE A 98 -6.13 18.63 -2.95
CA PHE A 98 -4.95 18.24 -2.20
C PHE A 98 -3.76 19.13 -2.58
N PRO A 99 -2.79 19.32 -1.66
CA PRO A 99 -1.46 19.79 -2.03
C PRO A 99 -0.90 18.96 -3.19
N LYS A 100 0.13 19.45 -3.86
CA LYS A 100 0.86 18.65 -4.86
C LYS A 100 1.57 17.48 -4.14
N MET A 101 0.84 16.39 -3.93
CA MET A 101 1.34 15.13 -3.39
C MET A 101 1.92 14.29 -4.53
N LEU A 102 2.92 13.48 -4.19
CA LEU A 102 3.59 12.59 -5.13
C LEU A 102 3.36 11.14 -4.73
N PRO A 103 3.31 10.19 -5.68
CA PRO A 103 3.40 8.76 -5.37
C PRO A 103 4.58 8.42 -4.47
N ILE A 104 4.38 7.56 -3.47
CA ILE A 104 5.47 7.16 -2.55
C ILE A 104 6.61 6.45 -3.28
N ARG A 105 6.40 5.95 -4.51
CA ARG A 105 7.49 5.41 -5.34
C ARG A 105 8.67 6.38 -5.42
N TYR A 106 8.39 7.68 -5.54
CA TYR A 106 9.44 8.70 -5.68
C TYR A 106 10.26 8.86 -4.40
N PHE A 107 9.68 8.56 -3.24
CA PHE A 107 10.39 8.51 -1.97
C PHE A 107 11.13 7.18 -1.82
N LEU A 108 10.44 6.07 -2.13
CA LEU A 108 10.94 4.72 -1.95
C LEU A 108 12.05 4.32 -2.93
N TYR A 109 12.27 5.04 -4.03
CA TYR A 109 13.38 4.77 -4.97
C TYR A 109 14.65 5.58 -4.64
N GLN A 110 14.64 6.39 -3.58
CA GLN A 110 15.79 7.20 -3.17
C GLN A 110 16.67 6.46 -2.15
N ASP A 111 17.48 5.47 -2.57
CA ASP A 111 18.29 4.62 -1.67
C ASP A 111 19.14 5.40 -0.64
N ASP A 112 19.72 6.54 -1.04
CA ASP A 112 20.54 7.38 -0.15
C ASP A 112 19.69 8.23 0.81
N GLY A 113 18.42 8.45 0.44
CA GLY A 113 17.36 9.09 1.23
C GLY A 113 16.88 8.28 2.44
N LEU A 114 16.88 6.95 2.30
CA LEU A 114 16.18 6.03 3.20
C LEU A 114 17.08 5.56 4.36
N ASP A 115 16.95 6.22 5.50
CA ASP A 115 17.67 5.92 6.74
C ASP A 115 16.82 6.35 7.95
N TRP A 116 16.55 5.42 8.88
CA TRP A 116 15.75 5.66 10.09
C TRP A 116 16.19 6.87 10.93
N ARG A 117 17.46 7.25 10.86
CA ARG A 117 17.99 8.40 11.62
C ARG A 117 17.58 9.74 11.01
N ARG A 118 17.08 9.77 9.77
CA ARG A 118 16.73 10.99 9.06
C ARG A 118 15.30 11.42 9.39
N GLU A 119 15.13 12.71 9.66
CA GLU A 119 13.84 13.31 10.01
C GLU A 119 12.71 12.98 9.01
N PRO A 120 12.89 13.06 7.66
CA PRO A 120 11.81 12.72 6.73
C PRO A 120 11.34 11.27 6.85
N VAL A 121 12.27 10.34 7.10
CA VAL A 121 11.97 8.91 7.30
C VAL A 121 11.19 8.70 8.60
N GLN A 122 11.59 9.37 9.69
CA GLN A 122 10.89 9.30 10.97
C GLN A 122 9.47 9.87 10.87
N LYS A 123 9.28 10.99 10.17
CA LYS A 123 7.96 11.57 9.90
C LYS A 123 7.10 10.64 9.05
N PHE A 124 7.65 10.13 7.94
CA PHE A 124 6.95 9.18 7.08
C PHE A 124 6.48 7.95 7.89
N VAL A 125 7.38 7.32 8.65
CA VAL A 125 7.03 6.14 9.44
C VAL A 125 5.94 6.47 10.47
N ARG A 126 6.07 7.59 11.19
CA ARG A 126 5.05 8.02 12.16
C ARG A 126 3.69 8.20 11.48
N ASN A 127 3.64 8.94 10.38
CA ASN A 127 2.41 9.25 9.66
C ASN A 127 1.79 7.99 9.05
N PHE A 128 2.60 7.12 8.46
CA PHE A 128 2.19 5.82 7.93
C PHE A 128 1.56 4.95 9.00
N MET A 129 2.25 4.76 10.13
CA MET A 129 1.76 3.91 11.22
C MET A 129 0.49 4.47 11.85
N GLN A 130 0.40 5.78 12.03
CA GLN A 130 -0.82 6.42 12.53
C GLN A 130 -2.00 6.24 11.56
N ALA A 131 -1.77 6.34 10.24
CA ALA A 131 -2.80 6.10 9.24
C ALA A 131 -3.31 4.65 9.29
N MET A 132 -2.39 3.67 9.34
CA MET A 132 -2.74 2.25 9.44
C MET A 132 -3.50 1.93 10.74
N VAL A 133 -3.07 2.47 11.89
CA VAL A 133 -3.77 2.30 13.17
C VAL A 133 -5.20 2.83 13.10
N ARG A 134 -5.41 4.01 12.50
CA ARG A 134 -6.75 4.59 12.34
C ARG A 134 -7.61 3.75 11.42
N LEU A 135 -7.06 3.29 10.29
CA LEU A 135 -7.77 2.40 9.35
C LEU A 135 -8.22 1.11 10.05
N HIS A 136 -7.31 0.41 10.73
CA HIS A 136 -7.61 -0.84 11.43
C HIS A 136 -8.66 -0.64 12.52
N LYS A 137 -8.56 0.43 13.32
CA LYS A 137 -9.55 0.75 14.36
C LYS A 137 -10.92 1.14 13.78
N SER A 138 -10.95 1.68 12.57
CA SER A 138 -12.20 1.94 11.85
C SER A 138 -12.84 0.70 11.22
N GLY A 139 -12.20 -0.48 11.36
CA GLY A 139 -12.73 -1.75 10.87
C GLY A 139 -12.40 -2.03 9.41
N TYR A 140 -11.31 -1.46 8.88
CA TYR A 140 -10.87 -1.68 7.49
C TYR A 140 -9.41 -2.11 7.39
N ALA A 141 -9.07 -2.78 6.29
CA ALA A 141 -7.72 -3.07 5.82
C ALA A 141 -7.56 -2.55 4.40
N TYR A 142 -6.34 -2.21 4.01
CA TYR A 142 -6.00 -1.65 2.70
C TYR A 142 -5.48 -2.73 1.71
N LEU A 143 -4.79 -3.74 2.24
CA LEU A 143 -4.25 -4.97 1.62
C LEU A 143 -3.30 -4.84 0.43
N ASN A 144 -3.37 -3.75 -0.36
CA ASN A 144 -2.56 -3.57 -1.56
C ASN A 144 -1.74 -2.29 -1.48
N PHE A 145 -0.49 -2.43 -1.05
CA PHE A 145 0.42 -1.29 -0.81
C PHE A 145 1.07 -0.82 -2.12
N ASN A 146 0.24 -0.54 -3.12
CA ASN A 146 0.68 -0.03 -4.39
C ASN A 146 1.22 1.40 -4.24
N MET A 147 2.47 1.59 -4.64
CA MET A 147 3.20 2.85 -4.47
C MET A 147 2.67 4.00 -5.30
N GLU A 148 1.87 3.72 -6.34
CA GLU A 148 1.17 4.73 -7.14
C GLU A 148 -0.11 5.23 -6.44
N HIS A 149 -0.67 4.42 -5.53
CA HIS A 149 -1.93 4.71 -4.82
C HIS A 149 -1.71 5.17 -3.38
N ILE A 150 -0.47 5.29 -2.93
CA ILE A 150 -0.14 5.94 -1.68
C ILE A 150 0.63 7.20 -2.06
N LEU A 151 0.09 8.36 -1.71
CA LEU A 151 0.65 9.66 -2.02
C LEU A 151 1.24 10.27 -0.75
N TYR A 152 2.30 11.07 -0.91
CA TYR A 152 2.91 11.82 0.19
C TYR A 152 3.14 13.28 -0.20
N ASP A 153 3.07 14.18 0.79
CA ASP A 153 3.56 15.55 0.66
C ASP A 153 5.09 15.56 0.94
N PRO A 154 5.94 15.96 -0.02
CA PRO A 154 7.40 15.95 0.19
C PRO A 154 7.91 16.90 1.28
N LYS A 155 7.11 17.87 1.72
CA LYS A 155 7.48 18.82 2.78
C LYS A 155 7.13 18.30 4.16
N THR A 156 5.94 17.74 4.32
CA THR A 156 5.42 17.32 5.64
C THR A 156 5.53 15.81 5.88
N MET A 157 5.68 15.02 4.82
CA MET A 157 5.54 13.56 4.80
C MET A 157 4.13 13.09 5.21
N ASP A 158 3.12 13.95 5.13
CA ASP A 158 1.72 13.55 5.30
C ASP A 158 1.31 12.63 4.15
N LEU A 159 0.43 11.68 4.47
CA LEU A 159 0.05 10.62 3.54
C LEU A 159 -1.43 10.71 3.17
N LEU A 160 -1.70 10.41 1.91
CA LEU A 160 -3.03 10.15 1.39
C LEU A 160 -3.04 8.81 0.69
N PHE A 161 -3.89 7.91 1.17
CA PHE A 161 -4.15 6.62 0.55
C PHE A 161 -5.31 6.78 -0.41
N ASP A 162 -5.06 6.51 -1.67
CA ASP A 162 -6.09 6.46 -2.69
C ASP A 162 -6.95 5.20 -2.52
N PHE A 163 -8.20 5.23 -2.96
CA PHE A 163 -9.05 4.05 -2.86
C PHE A 163 -8.58 2.94 -3.80
N THR A 164 -8.55 1.70 -3.31
CA THR A 164 -8.30 0.52 -4.15
C THR A 164 -9.37 -0.54 -3.90
N PRO A 165 -9.63 -1.43 -4.88
CA PRO A 165 -10.51 -2.58 -4.68
C PRO A 165 -9.97 -3.56 -3.63
N SER A 166 -8.75 -3.40 -3.14
CA SER A 166 -8.24 -4.28 -2.09
C SER A 166 -8.69 -3.85 -0.69
N VAL A 167 -9.30 -2.66 -0.56
CA VAL A 167 -9.85 -2.18 0.72
C VAL A 167 -11.04 -3.06 1.13
N MET A 168 -10.98 -3.61 2.34
CA MET A 168 -12.05 -4.47 2.85
C MET A 168 -12.37 -4.25 4.34
N PRO A 169 -13.61 -4.54 4.77
CA PRO A 169 -13.94 -4.60 6.19
C PRO A 169 -13.20 -5.73 6.91
N VAL A 170 -12.72 -5.46 8.12
CA VAL A 170 -12.02 -6.42 8.99
C VAL A 170 -12.54 -6.38 10.42
N ASP A 171 -12.42 -7.52 11.11
CA ASP A 171 -12.63 -7.63 12.56
C ASP A 171 -11.28 -7.92 13.21
N LEU A 172 -10.79 -7.00 14.06
CA LEU A 172 -9.52 -7.13 14.75
C LEU A 172 -9.47 -8.33 15.73
N ARG A 173 -10.62 -8.89 16.10
CA ARG A 173 -10.70 -10.14 16.88
C ARG A 173 -10.51 -11.39 16.02
N HIS A 174 -10.72 -11.27 14.70
CA HIS A 174 -10.68 -12.36 13.74
C HIS A 174 -9.76 -12.00 12.56
N VAL A 175 -8.50 -11.68 12.87
CA VAL A 175 -7.49 -11.21 11.89
C VAL A 175 -7.19 -12.20 10.75
N ARG A 176 -7.64 -13.45 10.87
CA ARG A 176 -7.47 -14.54 9.90
C ARG A 176 -8.66 -14.73 8.97
N ARG A 177 -9.70 -13.90 9.10
CA ARG A 177 -10.81 -13.93 8.16
C ARG A 177 -10.31 -13.40 6.81
N SER A 178 -10.15 -14.31 5.86
CA SER A 178 -9.68 -13.96 4.52
C SER A 178 -10.81 -13.51 3.61
N ARG A 179 -10.45 -12.77 2.57
CA ARG A 179 -11.28 -12.56 1.39
C ARG A 179 -10.45 -12.73 0.14
N GLU A 180 -11.13 -13.05 -0.96
CA GLU A 180 -10.51 -13.04 -2.27
C GLU A 180 -10.18 -11.60 -2.67
N VAL A 181 -8.93 -11.37 -3.08
CA VAL A 181 -8.48 -10.09 -3.64
C VAL A 181 -8.05 -10.34 -5.09
N PRO A 182 -8.53 -9.54 -6.06
CA PRO A 182 -8.11 -9.65 -7.45
C PRO A 182 -6.59 -9.48 -7.58
N PHE A 183 -5.93 -10.46 -8.21
CA PHE A 183 -4.47 -10.46 -8.32
C PHE A 183 -3.94 -9.44 -9.34
N THR A 184 -4.72 -9.13 -10.38
CA THR A 184 -4.28 -8.35 -11.56
C THR A 184 -3.87 -6.90 -11.26
N GLU A 185 -4.11 -6.40 -10.04
CA GLU A 185 -3.71 -5.06 -9.59
C GLU A 185 -2.83 -5.05 -8.33
N MET A 186 -2.34 -6.21 -7.87
CA MET A 186 -1.56 -6.28 -6.64
C MET A 186 -0.11 -5.80 -6.85
N ALA A 187 0.32 -4.92 -5.94
CA ALA A 187 1.71 -4.50 -5.80
C ALA A 187 2.56 -5.64 -5.26
N LEU A 188 3.61 -6.00 -5.99
CA LEU A 188 4.43 -7.18 -5.69
C LEU A 188 5.48 -6.93 -4.63
N GLU A 189 5.86 -5.65 -4.45
CA GLU A 189 7.01 -5.21 -3.68
C GLU A 189 6.91 -5.58 -2.20
N PHE A 190 5.68 -5.51 -1.68
CA PHE A 190 5.37 -5.77 -0.27
C PHE A 190 4.45 -6.97 -0.09
N LEU A 191 4.28 -7.78 -1.15
CA LEU A 191 3.43 -8.96 -1.10
C LEU A 191 4.06 -10.02 -0.18
N PRO A 192 3.28 -10.71 0.65
CA PRO A 192 3.78 -11.84 1.40
C PRO A 192 4.25 -12.98 0.48
N PRO A 193 5.43 -13.59 0.74
CA PRO A 193 6.02 -14.60 -0.14
C PRO A 193 5.27 -15.94 -0.13
N TRP A 194 4.29 -16.12 0.77
CA TRP A 194 3.42 -17.29 0.79
C TRP A 194 2.18 -17.15 -0.11
N LEU A 195 2.03 -16.03 -0.81
CA LEU A 195 0.97 -15.82 -1.81
C LEU A 195 1.46 -16.22 -3.21
N THR A 196 0.53 -16.71 -4.03
CA THR A 196 0.83 -17.19 -5.39
C THR A 196 0.63 -16.07 -6.41
N LEU A 197 1.52 -15.98 -7.42
CA LEU A 197 1.53 -14.86 -8.37
C LEU A 197 0.60 -15.00 -9.59
N ASP A 198 -0.15 -16.10 -9.67
CA ASP A 198 -0.94 -16.46 -10.87
C ASP A 198 -2.41 -16.77 -10.57
N GLN A 199 -2.86 -16.59 -9.33
CA GLN A 199 -4.23 -16.91 -8.91
C GLN A 199 -4.79 -15.84 -7.98
N PRO A 200 -6.12 -15.66 -7.94
CA PRO A 200 -6.76 -14.91 -6.86
C PRO A 200 -6.29 -15.45 -5.50
N ASN A 201 -5.86 -14.56 -4.62
CA ASN A 201 -5.37 -14.96 -3.30
C ASN A 201 -6.42 -14.65 -2.24
N GLN A 202 -6.48 -15.53 -1.25
CA GLN A 202 -7.18 -15.28 0.00
C GLN A 202 -6.26 -14.46 0.90
N MET A 203 -6.56 -13.17 1.03
CA MET A 203 -5.80 -12.26 1.90
C MET A 203 -6.56 -12.02 3.20
N ASP A 204 -5.83 -12.10 4.31
CA ASP A 204 -6.30 -11.75 5.64
C ASP A 204 -5.51 -10.53 6.16
N LEU A 205 -5.80 -10.07 7.39
CA LEU A 205 -5.12 -8.91 7.97
C LEU A 205 -3.64 -9.18 8.26
N VAL A 206 -3.23 -10.45 8.36
CA VAL A 206 -1.83 -10.83 8.57
C VAL A 206 -1.01 -10.66 7.30
N CYS A 207 -1.60 -10.83 6.12
CA CYS A 207 -0.97 -10.41 4.87
C CYS A 207 -0.59 -8.93 4.92
N GLU A 208 -1.49 -8.05 5.37
CA GLU A 208 -1.17 -6.61 5.50
C GLU A 208 -0.11 -6.33 6.56
N TYR A 209 -0.14 -7.02 7.70
CA TYR A 209 0.89 -6.87 8.74
C TYR A 209 2.27 -7.24 8.23
N TYR A 210 2.38 -8.24 7.35
CA TYR A 210 3.63 -8.52 6.64
C TYR A 210 4.00 -7.39 5.70
N SER A 211 3.07 -6.89 4.87
CA SER A 211 3.34 -5.78 3.95
C SER A 211 3.80 -4.51 4.67
N ILE A 212 3.23 -4.22 5.85
CA ILE A 212 3.70 -3.16 6.75
C ILE A 212 5.15 -3.39 7.14
N ALA A 213 5.51 -4.59 7.60
CA ALA A 213 6.89 -4.89 7.97
C ALA A 213 7.85 -4.75 6.78
N ALA A 214 7.50 -5.25 5.60
CA ALA A 214 8.33 -5.12 4.41
C ALA A 214 8.53 -3.65 3.98
N LEU A 215 7.47 -2.84 3.99
CA LEU A 215 7.53 -1.41 3.67
C LEU A 215 8.35 -0.63 4.69
N LEU A 216 8.11 -0.85 5.99
CA LEU A 216 8.90 -0.21 7.05
C LEU A 216 10.38 -0.56 6.92
N PHE A 217 10.70 -1.82 6.65
CA PHE A 217 12.09 -2.24 6.44
C PHE A 217 12.74 -1.50 5.26
N ARG A 218 12.05 -1.43 4.11
CA ARG A 218 12.52 -0.67 2.95
C ARG A 218 12.79 0.79 3.31
N VAL A 219 11.87 1.45 4.00
CA VAL A 219 11.97 2.87 4.36
C VAL A 219 13.09 3.13 5.37
N MET A 220 13.25 2.27 6.36
CA MET A 220 14.20 2.48 7.47
C MET A 220 15.63 2.08 7.12
N VAL A 221 15.80 1.00 6.33
CA VAL A 221 17.11 0.44 5.98
C VAL A 221 17.53 0.91 4.59
N GLY A 222 16.60 1.20 3.70
CA GLY A 222 16.90 1.53 2.32
C GLY A 222 17.24 0.31 1.47
N ARG A 223 16.72 -0.87 1.80
CA ARG A 223 16.86 -2.10 0.98
C ARG A 223 15.65 -3.01 1.17
N MET A 224 15.30 -3.83 0.18
CA MET A 224 14.20 -4.80 0.35
C MET A 224 14.63 -5.97 1.26
N PRO A 225 13.72 -6.54 2.09
CA PRO A 225 14.03 -7.60 3.06
C PRO A 225 14.85 -8.78 2.56
N TYR A 226 14.62 -9.21 1.31
CA TYR A 226 15.28 -10.37 0.70
C TYR A 226 16.28 -10.03 -0.41
N GLN A 227 16.60 -8.75 -0.58
CA GLN A 227 17.53 -8.28 -1.62
C GLN A 227 18.99 -8.44 -1.17
N GLY A 228 19.44 -9.66 -0.92
CA GLY A 228 20.85 -9.97 -0.67
C GLY A 228 21.51 -10.58 -1.91
N ARG A 229 22.61 -11.31 -1.71
CA ARG A 229 23.36 -11.96 -2.79
C ARG A 229 22.57 -12.91 -3.68
N LEU A 230 21.45 -13.47 -3.20
CA LEU A 230 20.61 -14.35 -4.03
C LEU A 230 19.91 -13.57 -5.16
N MET A 231 19.84 -12.24 -5.05
CA MET A 231 19.29 -11.36 -6.07
C MET A 231 20.37 -10.79 -7.00
N ASP A 232 21.64 -11.15 -6.82
CA ASP A 232 22.72 -10.70 -7.70
C ASP A 232 22.47 -11.19 -9.13
N GLY A 233 22.60 -10.28 -10.10
CA GLY A 233 22.32 -10.58 -11.51
C GLY A 233 20.83 -10.56 -11.90
N HIS A 234 19.91 -10.39 -10.95
CA HIS A 234 18.47 -10.25 -11.23
C HIS A 234 18.00 -8.80 -11.40
N GLY A 235 18.89 -7.82 -11.18
CA GLY A 235 18.60 -6.39 -11.27
C GLY A 235 18.70 -5.69 -9.91
N ASN A 236 18.73 -4.35 -9.92
CA ASN A 236 18.65 -3.57 -8.69
C ASN A 236 17.18 -3.21 -8.44
N MET A 237 16.53 -3.91 -7.51
CA MET A 237 15.14 -3.67 -7.15
C MET A 237 14.94 -2.23 -6.69
N MET A 238 13.81 -1.62 -7.07
CA MET A 238 13.40 -0.29 -6.60
C MET A 238 14.43 0.81 -6.94
N ASN A 239 15.05 0.69 -8.12
CA ASN A 239 16.05 1.64 -8.62
C ASN A 239 15.61 2.22 -9.98
N LEU A 240 15.55 3.55 -10.09
CA LEU A 240 15.00 4.23 -11.28
C LEU A 240 15.76 3.94 -12.59
N GLN A 241 17.01 3.50 -12.51
CA GLN A 241 17.84 3.22 -13.69
C GLN A 241 17.69 1.78 -14.19
N MET A 242 17.37 0.84 -13.29
CA MET A 242 17.34 -0.59 -13.58
C MET A 242 15.91 -1.15 -13.61
N ASP A 243 15.00 -0.52 -12.88
CA ASP A 243 13.58 -0.85 -12.84
C ASP A 243 12.82 0.06 -13.80
N THR A 244 13.01 -0.20 -15.10
CA THR A 244 12.64 0.72 -16.18
C THR A 244 11.22 0.53 -16.71
N ASP A 245 10.65 -0.67 -16.55
CA ASP A 245 9.31 -1.01 -17.04
C ASP A 245 8.66 -2.14 -16.22
N ALA A 246 7.35 -2.32 -16.44
CA ALA A 246 6.53 -3.25 -15.68
C ALA A 246 6.94 -4.73 -15.86
N VAL A 247 7.52 -5.13 -16.99
CA VAL A 247 7.93 -6.51 -17.24
C VAL A 247 9.21 -6.82 -16.45
N VAL A 248 10.17 -5.91 -16.50
CA VAL A 248 11.42 -6.00 -15.72
C VAL A 248 11.10 -5.98 -14.22
N HIS A 249 10.25 -5.06 -13.79
CA HIS A 249 9.75 -4.97 -12.42
C HIS A 249 9.15 -6.31 -11.94
N ARG A 250 8.20 -6.85 -12.71
CA ARG A 250 7.52 -8.10 -12.38
C ARG A 250 8.50 -9.26 -12.24
N ARG A 251 9.42 -9.42 -13.18
CA ARG A 251 10.43 -10.49 -13.15
C ARG A 251 11.33 -10.40 -11.93
N MET A 252 11.75 -9.19 -11.54
CA MET A 252 12.55 -8.98 -10.33
C MET A 252 11.80 -9.47 -9.08
N PHE A 253 10.53 -9.08 -8.95
CA PHE A 253 9.75 -9.43 -7.77
C PHE A 253 9.24 -10.88 -7.75
N GLU A 254 9.08 -11.52 -8.91
CA GLU A 254 8.84 -12.97 -9.00
C GLU A 254 10.01 -13.75 -8.38
N VAL A 255 11.25 -13.40 -8.72
CA VAL A 255 12.44 -14.04 -8.14
C VAL A 255 12.58 -13.70 -6.66
N TYR A 256 12.33 -12.44 -6.28
CA TYR A 256 12.37 -11.97 -4.88
C TYR A 256 11.47 -12.81 -3.97
N LEU A 257 10.20 -13.02 -4.36
CA LEU A 257 9.22 -13.72 -3.55
C LEU A 257 9.47 -15.22 -3.45
N GLN A 258 10.15 -15.81 -4.44
CA GLN A 258 10.57 -17.22 -4.42
C GLN A 258 11.74 -17.50 -3.46
N HIS A 259 12.47 -16.46 -3.03
CA HIS A 259 13.65 -16.60 -2.17
C HIS A 259 13.53 -15.79 -0.87
N PRO A 260 12.54 -16.08 0.01
CA PRO A 260 12.25 -15.25 1.16
C PRO A 260 13.19 -15.51 2.34
N ARG A 261 14.50 -15.33 2.10
CA ARG A 261 15.58 -15.45 3.08
C ARG A 261 15.99 -14.05 3.54
N PHE A 262 15.73 -13.72 4.79
CA PHE A 262 15.96 -12.38 5.33
C PHE A 262 17.46 -12.03 5.36
N ILE A 263 17.82 -10.85 4.85
CA ILE A 263 19.24 -10.46 4.67
C ILE A 263 20.02 -10.22 5.97
N PHE A 264 19.31 -10.10 7.09
CA PHE A 264 19.87 -9.96 8.44
C PHE A 264 19.47 -11.12 9.36
N ASP A 265 19.10 -12.26 8.79
CA ASP A 265 18.86 -13.46 9.56
C ASP A 265 20.20 -13.95 10.18
N PRO A 266 20.30 -14.09 11.52
CA PRO A 266 21.53 -14.56 12.15
C PRO A 266 21.79 -16.05 11.90
N GLU A 267 20.74 -16.84 11.64
CA GLU A 267 20.80 -18.29 11.44
C GLU A 267 21.04 -18.64 9.97
N GLU A 268 20.58 -17.80 9.04
CA GLU A 268 20.70 -18.03 7.59
C GLU A 268 21.64 -17.04 6.89
N LYS A 269 22.83 -17.51 6.51
CA LYS A 269 23.87 -16.66 5.90
C LYS A 269 23.95 -16.76 4.37
N GLU A 270 23.09 -17.58 3.76
CA GLU A 270 23.04 -17.77 2.31
C GLU A 270 22.65 -16.49 1.58
N ASN A 271 21.67 -15.74 2.09
CA ASN A 271 21.26 -14.46 1.54
C ASN A 271 21.72 -13.34 2.45
N THR A 272 22.87 -12.74 2.17
CA THR A 272 23.39 -11.62 2.97
C THR A 272 23.76 -10.46 2.06
N ILE A 273 23.83 -9.27 2.66
CA ILE A 273 24.35 -8.09 1.99
C ILE A 273 25.85 -8.31 1.70
N GLY A 274 26.26 -8.00 0.47
CA GLY A 274 27.62 -8.19 0.01
C GLY A 274 28.67 -7.35 0.75
N LEU A 275 29.89 -7.42 0.24
CA LEU A 275 31.09 -6.85 0.88
C LEU A 275 31.48 -5.48 0.30
N PHE A 276 30.78 -5.01 -0.74
CA PHE A 276 31.10 -3.76 -1.40
C PHE A 276 30.78 -2.54 -0.51
N GLU A 277 31.56 -1.47 -0.67
CA GLU A 277 31.43 -0.27 0.17
C GLU A 277 30.05 0.40 0.08
N ASN A 278 29.47 0.42 -1.11
CA ASN A 278 28.12 0.96 -1.35
C ASN A 278 27.01 0.18 -0.63
N GLU A 279 27.29 -1.04 -0.16
CA GLU A 279 26.35 -1.88 0.56
C GLU A 279 26.53 -1.84 2.09
N LYS A 280 27.66 -1.33 2.58
CA LYS A 280 27.91 -1.20 4.03
C LYS A 280 26.89 -0.29 4.72
N LYS A 281 26.41 0.74 4.03
CA LYS A 281 25.37 1.65 4.52
C LYS A 281 24.12 0.92 5.03
N TYR A 282 23.72 -0.17 4.40
CA TYR A 282 22.55 -0.95 4.82
C TYR A 282 22.79 -1.68 6.15
N LYS A 283 24.01 -2.21 6.35
CA LYS A 283 24.41 -2.85 7.62
C LYS A 283 24.46 -1.83 8.75
N GLU A 284 24.95 -0.63 8.47
CA GLU A 284 24.99 0.48 9.43
C GLU A 284 23.58 0.95 9.81
N ARG A 285 22.71 1.16 8.82
CA ARG A 285 21.30 1.54 9.06
C ARG A 285 20.55 0.50 9.86
N TRP A 286 20.74 -0.79 9.57
CA TRP A 286 20.18 -1.87 10.37
C TRP A 286 20.66 -1.82 11.82
N ARG A 287 21.97 -1.70 12.05
CA ARG A 287 22.55 -1.61 13.41
C ARG A 287 22.08 -0.38 14.18
N ALA A 288 21.74 0.70 13.49
CA ALA A 288 21.21 1.92 14.09
C ALA A 288 19.73 1.80 14.50
N LEU A 289 19.02 0.76 14.07
CA LEU A 289 17.66 0.51 14.55
C LEU A 289 17.68 0.05 16.01
N PRO A 290 16.70 0.46 16.83
CA PRO A 290 16.55 -0.09 18.18
C PRO A 290 16.41 -1.61 18.17
N GLU A 291 16.99 -2.29 19.17
CA GLU A 291 16.98 -3.77 19.24
C GLU A 291 15.57 -4.36 19.20
N ALA A 292 14.60 -3.71 19.85
CA ALA A 292 13.20 -4.12 19.82
C ALA A 292 12.62 -4.09 18.39
N VAL A 293 12.99 -3.09 17.58
CA VAL A 293 12.57 -2.95 16.19
C VAL A 293 13.24 -4.01 15.31
N GLN A 294 14.55 -4.25 15.51
CA GLN A 294 15.27 -5.33 14.84
C GLN A 294 14.64 -6.70 15.12
N ALA A 295 14.32 -6.99 16.38
CA ALA A 295 13.67 -8.23 16.79
C ALA A 295 12.28 -8.41 16.14
N MET A 296 11.51 -7.33 16.01
CA MET A 296 10.22 -7.40 15.31
C MET A 296 10.39 -7.74 13.83
N PHE A 297 11.36 -7.12 13.14
CA PHE A 297 11.67 -7.48 11.75
C PHE A 297 12.12 -8.93 11.61
N GLN A 298 13.03 -9.41 12.46
CA GLN A 298 13.48 -10.81 12.43
C GLN A 298 12.34 -11.80 12.64
N ASN A 299 11.44 -11.52 13.59
CA ASN A 299 10.29 -12.38 13.86
C ASN A 299 9.31 -12.47 12.68
N VAL A 300 9.13 -11.39 11.91
CA VAL A 300 8.18 -11.36 10.79
C VAL A 300 8.80 -11.85 9.49
N LEU A 301 10.01 -11.38 9.17
CA LEU A 301 10.62 -11.52 7.84
C LEU A 301 11.49 -12.78 7.69
N SER A 302 11.89 -13.45 8.78
CA SER A 302 12.73 -14.66 8.72
C SER A 302 12.07 -15.77 7.89
N GLN A 303 12.92 -16.57 7.22
CA GLN A 303 12.46 -17.70 6.40
C GLN A 303 11.62 -18.69 7.22
N LYS A 304 12.04 -18.95 8.47
CA LYS A 304 11.29 -19.80 9.40
C LYS A 304 9.86 -19.31 9.61
N ASN A 305 9.63 -18.00 9.69
CA ASN A 305 8.29 -17.46 9.90
C ASN A 305 7.43 -17.47 8.64
N VAL A 306 8.02 -17.20 7.47
CA VAL A 306 7.24 -17.16 6.23
C VAL A 306 6.82 -18.55 5.75
N GLN A 307 7.59 -19.59 6.09
CA GLN A 307 7.34 -20.98 5.70
C GLN A 307 6.39 -21.74 6.64
N VAL A 308 6.12 -21.27 7.86
CA VAL A 308 5.16 -21.95 8.75
C VAL A 308 3.72 -21.85 8.22
N PRO A 309 2.83 -22.78 8.63
CA PRO A 309 1.41 -22.73 8.32
C PRO A 309 0.76 -21.41 8.76
N ASN A 310 -0.33 -21.00 8.09
CA ASN A 310 -0.91 -19.68 8.29
C ASN A 310 -1.25 -19.36 9.75
N GLY A 311 -1.74 -20.34 10.53
CA GLY A 311 -2.13 -20.15 11.92
C GLY A 311 -0.98 -19.84 12.89
N GLU A 312 0.26 -20.16 12.52
CA GLU A 312 1.43 -20.10 13.41
C GLU A 312 2.36 -18.91 13.10
N ARG A 313 2.11 -18.19 12.00
CA ARG A 313 2.91 -17.03 11.60
C ARG A 313 2.90 -15.96 12.70
N LYS A 314 4.08 -15.53 13.08
CA LYS A 314 4.29 -14.32 13.89
C LYS A 314 4.03 -13.09 13.04
N TYR A 315 3.32 -12.14 13.64
CA TYR A 315 3.01 -10.85 13.06
C TYR A 315 2.89 -9.81 14.17
N TYR A 316 2.96 -8.54 13.80
CA TYR A 316 2.71 -7.42 14.70
C TYR A 316 1.71 -6.47 14.06
N SER A 317 0.71 -6.05 14.83
CA SER A 317 -0.28 -5.08 14.36
C SER A 317 0.36 -3.71 14.14
N ALA A 318 -0.31 -2.86 13.37
CA ALA A 318 0.11 -1.48 13.18
C ALA A 318 0.25 -0.73 14.52
N GLN A 319 -0.66 -1.01 15.46
CA GLN A 319 -0.65 -0.44 16.80
C GLN A 319 0.63 -0.85 17.56
N LYS A 320 1.03 -2.13 17.49
CA LYS A 320 2.23 -2.60 18.18
C LYS A 320 3.51 -1.99 17.61
N TRP A 321 3.61 -1.87 16.29
CA TRP A 321 4.71 -1.16 15.64
C TRP A 321 4.79 0.30 16.10
N LEU A 322 3.65 1.02 16.09
CA LEU A 322 3.61 2.43 16.52
C LEU A 322 4.05 2.62 17.97
N GLU A 323 3.59 1.74 18.88
CA GLU A 323 3.97 1.76 20.30
C GLU A 323 5.48 1.61 20.48
N VAL A 324 6.08 0.61 19.84
CA VAL A 324 7.52 0.33 19.95
C VAL A 324 8.32 1.48 19.35
N LEU A 325 7.97 1.94 18.15
CA LEU A 325 8.69 3.03 17.49
C LEU A 325 8.62 4.35 18.29
N THR A 326 7.46 4.65 18.88
CA THR A 326 7.29 5.87 19.71
C THR A 326 8.08 5.78 21.00
N ALA A 327 8.05 4.63 21.69
CA ALA A 327 8.79 4.43 22.93
C ALA A 327 10.30 4.63 22.73
N GLN A 328 10.85 4.17 21.60
CA GLN A 328 12.28 4.32 21.30
C GLN A 328 12.68 5.76 20.97
N GLN A 329 11.81 6.53 20.32
CA GLN A 329 12.05 7.95 20.08
C GLN A 329 12.09 8.74 21.38
N CYS A 330 11.16 8.48 22.31
CA CYS A 330 11.15 9.14 23.62
C CYS A 330 12.36 8.78 24.51
N LEU A 331 12.98 7.60 24.31
CA LEU A 331 14.21 7.23 25.00
C LEU A 331 15.41 8.00 24.44
N ALA A 332 15.52 8.09 23.11
CA ALA A 332 16.58 8.85 22.46
C ALA A 332 16.56 10.35 22.80
N GLU A 333 15.37 10.94 22.98
CA GLU A 333 15.19 12.35 23.39
C GLU A 333 15.55 12.62 24.85
N LYS A 334 15.66 11.59 25.70
CA LYS A 334 16.04 11.74 27.12
C LYS A 334 17.54 11.54 27.37
N GLU A 335 18.23 10.91 26.42
CA GLU A 335 19.66 10.59 26.51
C GLU A 335 20.57 11.57 25.74
N GLY A 336 19.99 12.43 24.89
CA GLY A 336 20.67 13.55 24.23
C GLY A 336 20.31 14.88 24.87
#